data_AF-A0A945GQQ5-F1
#
_entry.id   AF-A0A945GQQ5-F1
#
_cell.length_a   1.000
_cell.length_b   1.000
_cell.length_c   1.000
_cell.angle_alpha   90.00
_cell.angle_beta   90.00
_cell.angle_gamma   90.00
#
_symmetry.space_group_name_H-M   'P 1'
#
loop_
_entity.id
_entity.type
_entity.pdbx_description
1 polymer ?
#
loop_
_entity_poly.entity_id
_entity_poly.type
_entity_poly.pdbx_seq_one_letter_code
_entity_poly.pdbx_strand_id
1 'polypeptide(L)'
;MKKIIFLLTAALLVAGILAAPAVAREPKTFYNRVAKIAQEDEIVFGNHALININNMSMWFKDDGYSAGNPYTDNSGVTYPRSTDQVIYRDGLVWGGKVLDGDPQELRVGGSTYAQGTVPGRIIEKGVPMDEDDPAVRIYRVRRDYKTADLRLETSEYLNIGLSEVTDGEVEQLRAQYEKDWQEWPAEWGAPYYDNDGDGQYNPAVDEPGVANADQVAWYVVNDLDEGATGVLYGAKPIGIEEQILIWAYARTDALGDAIFKKYTLIYKGHADTPDDARIVDMYFSQWSDPDLGDYGDDFVGSDIDLSLGYVYNSSESDSHYDSFDLAPPAAGYDFLQGPIVPVLIEAEDEEGNVVMVPDESAEAIFNFKKITGYKNLPMTAFVYFAAGSAIDDP
;
A
#
# COMPACT_ATOMS: atom_id res chain seq x y z
N MET A 1 14.26 -76.17 -28.09
CA MET A 1 14.73 -75.66 -29.40
C MET A 1 14.63 -74.15 -29.38
N LYS A 2 15.76 -73.48 -29.63
CA LYS A 2 15.93 -72.02 -29.69
C LYS A 2 15.10 -71.42 -30.83
N LYS A 3 14.49 -70.26 -30.60
CA LYS A 3 14.38 -69.19 -31.61
C LYS A 3 14.57 -67.83 -30.96
N ILE A 4 15.76 -67.30 -31.18
CA ILE A 4 16.12 -65.88 -31.18
C ILE A 4 15.45 -65.26 -32.41
N ILE A 5 14.95 -64.01 -32.33
CA ILE A 5 14.96 -63.03 -33.43
C ILE A 5 14.63 -61.61 -32.89
N PHE A 6 15.64 -60.76 -33.04
CA PHE A 6 15.70 -59.32 -33.31
C PHE A 6 14.97 -58.26 -32.48
N LEU A 7 15.80 -57.48 -31.78
CA LEU A 7 15.61 -56.07 -31.45
C LEU A 7 15.42 -55.22 -32.72
N LEU A 8 14.41 -54.36 -32.70
CA LEU A 8 14.31 -53.16 -33.53
C LEU A 8 13.97 -52.00 -32.59
N THR A 9 14.98 -51.20 -32.29
CA THR A 9 14.90 -49.93 -31.57
C THR A 9 14.19 -48.91 -32.45
N ALA A 10 12.93 -48.60 -32.14
CA ALA A 10 12.25 -47.42 -32.65
C ALA A 10 12.49 -46.27 -31.66
N ALA A 11 13.30 -45.29 -32.09
CA ALA A 11 13.47 -44.03 -31.38
C ALA A 11 12.17 -43.20 -31.51
N LEU A 12 11.39 -43.14 -30.44
CA LEU A 12 10.33 -42.15 -30.27
C LEU A 12 10.92 -40.99 -29.46
N LEU A 13 11.26 -39.90 -30.15
CA LEU A 13 11.48 -38.61 -29.52
C LEU A 13 10.14 -38.13 -28.95
N VAL A 14 9.94 -38.32 -27.65
CA VAL A 14 8.94 -37.57 -26.89
C VAL A 14 9.66 -36.35 -26.35
N ALA A 15 9.43 -35.20 -26.97
CA ALA A 15 9.76 -33.91 -26.38
C ALA A 15 8.82 -33.72 -25.18
N GLY A 16 9.29 -34.08 -23.99
CA GLY A 16 8.63 -33.75 -22.74
C GLY A 16 8.72 -32.24 -22.55
N ILE A 17 7.60 -31.54 -22.72
CA ILE A 17 7.42 -30.21 -22.14
C ILE A 17 7.29 -30.46 -20.64
N LEU A 18 8.42 -30.33 -19.92
CA LEU A 18 8.40 -30.21 -18.47
C LEU A 18 7.88 -28.81 -18.16
N ALA A 19 6.56 -28.69 -17.98
CA ALA A 19 6.03 -27.64 -17.13
C ALA A 19 6.64 -27.90 -15.74
N ALA A 20 7.54 -27.02 -15.30
CA ALA A 20 7.99 -27.06 -13.93
C ALA A 20 6.74 -26.88 -13.05
N PRO A 21 6.46 -27.77 -12.09
CA PRO A 21 5.44 -27.47 -11.11
C PRO A 21 5.86 -26.19 -10.41
N ALA A 22 4.92 -25.26 -10.22
CA ALA A 22 5.11 -24.11 -9.33
C ALA A 22 5.51 -24.67 -7.97
N VAL A 23 6.80 -24.60 -7.67
CA VAL A 23 7.31 -24.95 -6.34
C VAL A 23 6.95 -23.75 -5.48
N ALA A 24 5.98 -23.94 -4.59
CA ALA A 24 5.75 -23.01 -3.49
C ALA A 24 7.10 -22.69 -2.84
N ARG A 25 7.53 -21.43 -2.92
CA ARG A 25 8.73 -20.96 -2.21
C ARG A 25 8.48 -21.16 -0.72
N GLU A 26 9.53 -21.55 0.01
CA GLU A 26 9.45 -21.64 1.48
C GLU A 26 8.95 -20.31 2.05
N PRO A 27 8.02 -20.33 3.02
CA PRO A 27 7.58 -19.10 3.68
C PRO A 27 8.81 -18.41 4.26
N LYS A 28 9.07 -17.16 3.85
CA LYS A 28 10.07 -16.29 4.47
C LYS A 28 9.60 -15.99 5.89
N THR A 29 9.92 -16.88 6.83
CA THR A 29 9.76 -16.61 8.26
C THR A 29 10.61 -15.38 8.63
N PHE A 30 10.05 -14.51 9.47
CA PHE A 30 10.52 -13.17 9.85
C PHE A 30 11.95 -13.05 10.41
N TYR A 31 12.71 -14.14 10.47
CA TYR A 31 14.04 -14.19 11.05
C TYR A 31 15.07 -14.55 9.99
N ASN A 32 15.42 -13.62 9.11
CA ASN A 32 16.74 -13.58 8.48
C ASN A 32 16.92 -12.30 7.66
N ARG A 33 17.52 -11.27 8.25
CA ARG A 33 18.50 -10.36 7.63
C ARG A 33 19.06 -9.40 8.68
N VAL A 34 20.01 -9.88 9.48
CA VAL A 34 21.05 -8.97 10.00
C VAL A 34 22.26 -9.12 9.09
N ALA A 35 22.12 -8.62 7.86
CA ALA A 35 23.26 -8.34 7.03
C ALA A 35 23.74 -6.95 7.43
N LYS A 36 24.89 -6.90 8.08
CA LYS A 36 25.64 -5.68 8.36
C LYS A 36 25.75 -4.90 7.05
N ILE A 37 25.09 -3.74 6.97
CA ILE A 37 25.13 -2.85 5.80
C ILE A 37 26.60 -2.54 5.53
N ALA A 38 27.12 -3.05 4.41
CA ALA A 38 28.41 -2.65 3.92
C ALA A 38 28.24 -1.21 3.44
N GLN A 39 28.96 -0.29 4.08
CA GLN A 39 29.29 1.01 3.51
C GLN A 39 29.91 0.76 2.13
N GLU A 40 29.13 0.86 1.05
CA GLU A 40 29.56 1.28 -0.30
C GLU A 40 28.47 1.12 -1.39
N ASP A 41 27.37 0.38 -1.17
CA ASP A 41 26.29 0.26 -2.16
C ASP A 41 25.01 1.03 -1.74
N GLU A 42 25.10 2.34 -1.89
CA GLU A 42 24.18 3.25 -2.61
C GLU A 42 22.70 2.86 -2.82
N ILE A 43 21.90 2.63 -1.76
CA ILE A 43 20.51 3.11 -1.74
C ILE A 43 20.16 3.55 -0.31
N VAL A 44 19.90 4.85 -0.11
CA VAL A 44 19.38 5.31 1.18
C VAL A 44 17.97 4.77 1.38
N PHE A 45 17.14 4.60 0.34
CA PHE A 45 15.86 3.90 0.44
C PHE A 45 15.97 2.43 0.03
N GLY A 46 15.94 1.54 1.02
CA GLY A 46 15.81 0.11 0.75
C GLY A 46 14.39 -0.27 0.36
N ASN A 47 13.96 -1.42 0.82
CA ASN A 47 12.59 -1.90 0.73
C ASN A 47 11.60 -1.16 1.66
N HIS A 48 11.99 0.01 2.19
CA HIS A 48 11.24 0.77 3.19
C HIS A 48 11.53 2.27 3.09
N ALA A 49 10.56 3.07 3.50
CA ALA A 49 10.63 4.52 3.52
C ALA A 49 9.78 5.11 4.65
N LEU A 50 9.98 6.40 4.90
CA LEU A 50 9.29 7.16 5.93
C LEU A 50 8.58 8.36 5.30
N ILE A 51 7.37 8.69 5.74
CA ILE A 51 6.77 10.01 5.49
C ILE A 51 6.86 10.76 6.80
N ASN A 52 7.54 11.90 6.80
CA ASN A 52 7.92 12.62 8.03
C ASN A 52 8.25 14.09 7.75
N ILE A 53 7.56 14.73 6.82
CA ILE A 53 7.73 16.17 6.59
C ILE A 53 6.92 17.02 7.59
N ASN A 54 5.94 16.42 8.26
CA ASN A 54 5.00 17.11 9.13
C ASN A 54 5.18 16.70 10.61
N ASN A 55 4.17 16.95 11.44
CA ASN A 55 4.17 16.61 12.87
C ASN A 55 3.79 15.15 13.13
N MET A 56 3.70 14.32 12.10
CA MET A 56 3.62 12.86 12.19
C MET A 56 4.81 12.21 11.49
N SER A 57 5.10 10.97 11.86
CA SER A 57 5.93 10.08 11.03
C SER A 57 5.19 8.78 10.78
N MET A 58 5.35 8.16 9.60
CA MET A 58 4.86 6.81 9.35
C MET A 58 5.84 6.03 8.46
N TRP A 59 6.21 4.84 8.94
CA TRP A 59 6.98 3.86 8.17
C TRP A 59 6.11 3.09 7.20
N PHE A 60 6.68 2.72 6.05
CA PHE A 60 6.05 1.84 5.07
C PHE A 60 7.10 1.13 4.21
N LYS A 61 6.70 0.05 3.55
CA LYS A 61 7.55 -0.81 2.74
C LYS A 61 7.01 -1.00 1.34
N ASP A 62 7.88 -1.47 0.45
CA ASP A 62 7.60 -1.73 -0.96
C ASP A 62 6.71 -2.96 -1.20
N ASP A 63 6.30 -3.67 -0.15
CA ASP A 63 5.44 -4.86 -0.19
C ASP A 63 4.02 -4.60 0.32
N GLY A 64 3.65 -3.35 0.62
CA GLY A 64 2.33 -2.96 1.13
C GLY A 64 2.25 -2.84 2.65
N TYR A 65 3.27 -3.29 3.38
CA TYR A 65 3.38 -3.09 4.82
C TYR A 65 3.46 -1.60 5.18
N SER A 66 2.72 -1.18 6.20
CA SER A 66 2.80 0.18 6.74
C SER A 66 2.56 0.26 8.25
N ALA A 67 2.87 1.43 8.80
CA ALA A 67 2.75 1.82 10.19
C ALA A 67 3.64 1.10 11.20
N GLY A 68 4.36 0.03 10.86
CA GLY A 68 5.34 -0.59 11.76
C GLY A 68 6.79 -0.19 11.49
N ASN A 69 7.64 -0.19 12.52
CA ASN A 69 9.04 0.18 12.42
C ASN A 69 9.88 -1.00 11.87
N PRO A 70 10.53 -0.86 10.70
CA PRO A 70 11.22 -1.97 10.04
C PRO A 70 12.49 -2.42 10.78
N TYR A 71 13.01 -1.64 11.72
CA TYR A 71 14.23 -1.96 12.47
C TYR A 71 13.97 -2.67 13.80
N THR A 72 12.82 -2.40 14.42
CA THR A 72 12.53 -2.85 15.79
C THR A 72 11.33 -3.76 15.90
N ASP A 73 10.52 -3.88 14.84
CA ASP A 73 9.25 -4.61 14.84
C ASP A 73 8.23 -4.06 15.87
N ASN A 74 8.40 -2.79 16.25
CA ASN A 74 7.52 -2.00 17.12
C ASN A 74 6.65 -1.05 16.28
N SER A 75 5.84 -0.22 16.93
CA SER A 75 5.07 0.83 16.29
C SER A 75 5.94 1.79 15.48
N GLY A 76 5.44 2.14 14.30
CA GLY A 76 6.12 2.94 13.30
C GLY A 76 5.39 4.22 12.92
N VAL A 77 4.27 4.53 13.59
CA VAL A 77 3.62 5.85 13.52
C VAL A 77 3.86 6.60 14.82
N THR A 78 4.48 7.78 14.73
CA THR A 78 4.66 8.66 15.90
C THR A 78 3.87 9.95 15.75
N TYR A 79 3.26 10.39 16.85
CA TYR A 79 2.60 11.68 16.94
C TYR A 79 2.55 12.17 18.40
N PRO A 80 2.98 13.42 18.68
CA PRO A 80 3.76 14.29 17.80
C PRO A 80 5.03 13.61 17.29
N ARG A 81 5.52 14.01 16.12
CA ARG A 81 6.69 13.39 15.48
C ARG A 81 7.88 13.36 16.45
N SER A 82 8.61 12.25 16.41
CA SER A 82 9.77 11.99 17.28
C SER A 82 9.45 11.92 18.79
N THR A 83 8.18 11.78 19.17
CA THR A 83 7.78 11.51 20.56
C THR A 83 7.47 10.03 20.73
N ASP A 84 6.19 9.66 20.89
CA ASP A 84 5.73 8.29 21.07
C ASP A 84 4.69 7.86 20.04
N GLN A 85 4.30 6.60 20.14
CA GLN A 85 3.57 5.85 19.14
C GLN A 85 2.04 6.01 19.22
N VAL A 86 1.40 5.96 18.05
CA VAL A 86 -0.07 5.99 17.91
C VAL A 86 -0.66 4.79 17.18
N ILE A 87 0.11 4.13 16.30
CA ILE A 87 -0.33 2.98 15.51
C ILE A 87 0.82 1.98 15.40
N TYR A 88 0.55 0.71 15.71
CA TYR A 88 1.52 -0.38 15.60
C TYR A 88 1.69 -0.84 14.16
N ARG A 89 0.58 -1.17 13.50
CA ARG A 89 0.53 -1.61 12.10
C ARG A 89 -0.78 -1.22 11.46
N ASP A 90 -0.75 -1.10 10.14
CA ASP A 90 -1.95 -0.87 9.34
C ASP A 90 -1.77 -1.43 7.93
N GLY A 91 -2.86 -1.45 7.17
CA GLY A 91 -2.84 -1.89 5.79
C GLY A 91 -4.21 -1.83 5.13
N LEU A 92 -4.23 -1.86 3.80
CA LEU A 92 -5.47 -2.02 3.05
C LEU A 92 -5.78 -3.52 2.94
N VAL A 93 -7.01 -3.90 3.23
CA VAL A 93 -7.53 -5.25 2.98
C VAL A 93 -8.65 -5.15 1.96
N TRP A 94 -8.72 -6.11 1.06
CA TRP A 94 -9.84 -6.26 0.14
C TRP A 94 -10.37 -7.67 0.10
N GLY A 95 -11.64 -7.82 -0.27
CA GLY A 95 -12.26 -9.11 -0.49
C GLY A 95 -13.39 -9.03 -1.48
N GLY A 96 -13.54 -10.06 -2.30
CA GLY A 96 -14.60 -10.11 -3.30
C GLY A 96 -14.86 -11.52 -3.80
N LYS A 97 -15.91 -11.67 -4.60
CA LYS A 97 -16.21 -12.91 -5.31
C LYS A 97 -15.64 -12.83 -6.73
N VAL A 98 -14.59 -13.60 -6.98
CA VAL A 98 -13.90 -13.68 -8.26
C VAL A 98 -14.54 -14.76 -9.11
N LEU A 99 -15.18 -14.34 -10.21
CA LEU A 99 -15.82 -15.23 -11.17
C LEU A 99 -14.90 -15.41 -12.37
N ASP A 100 -13.88 -16.26 -12.23
CA ASP A 100 -12.88 -16.55 -13.26
C ASP A 100 -12.81 -18.05 -13.62
N GLY A 101 -13.74 -18.86 -13.11
CA GLY A 101 -13.81 -20.30 -13.35
C GLY A 101 -13.09 -21.16 -12.31
N ASP A 102 -12.35 -20.57 -11.38
CA ASP A 102 -11.78 -21.30 -10.24
C ASP A 102 -12.87 -21.59 -9.19
N PRO A 103 -12.85 -22.77 -8.53
CA PRO A 103 -13.80 -23.08 -7.47
C PRO A 103 -13.66 -22.21 -6.21
N GLN A 104 -12.50 -21.57 -5.97
CA GLN A 104 -12.34 -20.62 -4.86
C GLN A 104 -12.78 -19.22 -5.32
N GLU A 105 -14.08 -18.99 -5.30
CA GLU A 105 -14.67 -17.70 -5.71
C GLU A 105 -14.42 -16.59 -4.67
N LEU A 106 -14.55 -16.89 -3.38
CA LEU A 106 -14.28 -15.90 -2.33
C LEU A 106 -12.77 -15.78 -2.13
N ARG A 107 -12.21 -14.60 -2.44
CA ARG A 107 -10.78 -14.30 -2.26
C ARG A 107 -10.62 -13.00 -1.50
N VAL A 108 -9.59 -12.97 -0.66
CA VAL A 108 -9.20 -11.84 0.19
C VAL A 108 -7.71 -11.59 -0.04
N GLY A 109 -7.32 -10.32 -0.10
CA GLY A 109 -5.93 -9.90 -0.26
C GLY A 109 -5.64 -8.61 0.51
N GLY A 110 -4.44 -8.11 0.33
CA GLY A 110 -3.95 -6.89 0.97
C GLY A 110 -2.97 -7.15 2.11
N SER A 111 -3.04 -6.32 3.14
CA SER A 111 -1.98 -6.18 4.14
C SER A 111 -2.57 -6.09 5.55
N THR A 112 -2.09 -6.95 6.44
CA THR A 112 -2.33 -6.88 7.90
C THR A 112 -1.00 -7.11 8.64
N TYR A 113 -0.93 -8.02 9.62
CA TYR A 113 0.33 -8.51 10.18
C TYR A 113 1.18 -9.27 9.15
N ALA A 114 0.54 -9.89 8.17
CA ALA A 114 1.15 -10.53 7.01
C ALA A 114 0.87 -9.73 5.73
N GLN A 115 1.68 -9.97 4.70
CA GLN A 115 1.53 -9.32 3.40
C GLN A 115 1.02 -10.33 2.36
N GLY A 116 -0.15 -10.06 1.79
CA GLY A 116 -0.70 -10.77 0.63
C GLY A 116 -0.20 -10.21 -0.70
N THR A 117 0.71 -9.25 -0.66
CA THR A 117 1.24 -8.52 -1.81
C THR A 117 2.76 -8.65 -1.90
N VAL A 118 3.28 -8.49 -3.11
CA VAL A 118 4.72 -8.43 -3.41
C VAL A 118 5.04 -7.17 -4.22
N PRO A 119 6.28 -6.66 -4.14
CA PRO A 119 6.68 -5.46 -4.88
C PRO A 119 6.51 -5.60 -6.40
N GLY A 120 6.15 -4.50 -7.05
CA GLY A 120 6.13 -4.38 -8.50
C GLY A 120 4.73 -4.39 -9.13
N ARG A 121 4.66 -3.84 -10.34
CA ARG A 121 3.45 -3.80 -11.18
C ARG A 121 3.22 -5.11 -11.93
N ILE A 122 2.01 -5.28 -12.45
CA ILE A 122 1.68 -6.37 -13.37
C ILE A 122 1.91 -5.86 -14.80
N ILE A 123 2.96 -6.35 -15.46
CA ILE A 123 3.37 -5.87 -16.80
C ILE A 123 2.56 -6.50 -17.92
N GLU A 124 2.15 -7.75 -17.74
CA GLU A 124 1.23 -8.48 -18.61
C GLU A 124 0.33 -9.35 -17.73
N LYS A 125 -0.78 -9.86 -18.29
CA LYS A 125 -1.75 -10.65 -17.55
C LYS A 125 -1.10 -11.86 -16.86
N GLY A 126 -1.09 -11.86 -15.52
CA GLY A 126 -0.42 -12.87 -14.68
C GLY A 126 1.11 -12.81 -14.65
N VAL A 127 1.74 -11.77 -15.21
CA VAL A 127 3.19 -11.59 -15.24
C VAL A 127 3.57 -10.36 -14.41
N PRO A 128 4.12 -10.55 -13.20
CA PRO A 128 4.65 -9.44 -12.43
C PRO A 128 5.95 -8.92 -13.05
N MET A 129 6.28 -7.67 -12.77
CA MET A 129 7.64 -7.16 -12.94
C MET A 129 8.61 -7.95 -12.05
N ASP A 130 9.87 -8.07 -12.47
CA ASP A 130 10.90 -8.72 -11.65
C ASP A 130 11.12 -7.94 -10.34
N GLU A 131 11.04 -8.63 -9.19
CA GLU A 131 11.19 -8.03 -7.86
C GLU A 131 12.59 -7.42 -7.65
N ASP A 132 13.59 -7.93 -8.39
CA ASP A 132 14.97 -7.44 -8.34
C ASP A 132 15.24 -6.32 -9.38
N ASP A 133 14.25 -5.92 -10.18
CA ASP A 133 14.41 -4.80 -11.11
C ASP A 133 14.59 -3.49 -10.32
N PRO A 134 15.64 -2.67 -10.60
CA PRO A 134 15.89 -1.43 -9.87
C PRO A 134 14.74 -0.41 -9.89
N ALA A 135 13.81 -0.52 -10.83
CA ALA A 135 12.63 0.33 -10.88
C ALA A 135 11.51 -0.14 -9.93
N VAL A 136 11.55 -1.38 -9.44
CA VAL A 136 10.65 -1.92 -8.41
C VAL A 136 11.14 -1.46 -7.04
N ARG A 137 10.71 -0.26 -6.65
CA ARG A 137 11.11 0.39 -5.40
C ARG A 137 10.10 1.48 -5.02
N ILE A 138 10.31 2.04 -3.84
CA ILE A 138 9.64 3.27 -3.41
C ILE A 138 10.30 4.48 -4.08
N TYR A 139 9.48 5.37 -4.64
CA TYR A 139 9.89 6.68 -5.11
C TYR A 139 9.38 7.71 -4.13
N ARG A 140 10.28 8.49 -3.52
CA ARG A 140 9.97 9.49 -2.50
C ARG A 140 10.55 10.84 -2.92
N VAL A 141 9.68 11.85 -3.05
CA VAL A 141 10.04 13.20 -3.48
C VAL A 141 9.59 14.24 -2.45
N ARG A 142 10.33 15.34 -2.37
CA ARG A 142 9.94 16.56 -1.65
C ARG A 142 10.39 17.78 -2.42
N ARG A 143 9.61 18.86 -2.44
CA ARG A 143 9.89 20.04 -3.29
C ARG A 143 11.17 20.79 -2.92
N ASP A 144 11.47 20.85 -1.63
CA ASP A 144 12.58 21.61 -1.07
C ASP A 144 13.83 20.75 -0.81
N TYR A 145 13.91 19.54 -1.38
CA TYR A 145 15.00 18.59 -1.09
C TYR A 145 16.38 19.16 -1.34
N LYS A 146 16.55 20.15 -2.23
CA LYS A 146 17.85 20.77 -2.53
C LYS A 146 18.34 21.73 -1.44
N THR A 147 17.42 22.29 -0.66
CA THR A 147 17.70 23.39 0.28
C THR A 147 17.33 23.07 1.72
N ALA A 148 16.49 22.05 1.94
CA ALA A 148 16.07 21.64 3.27
C ALA A 148 17.24 21.12 4.13
N ASP A 149 17.16 21.40 5.43
CA ASP A 149 17.92 20.65 6.43
C ASP A 149 17.25 19.30 6.63
N LEU A 150 17.94 18.24 6.19
CA LEU A 150 17.42 16.88 6.24
C LEU A 150 17.92 16.12 7.48
N ARG A 151 18.65 16.74 8.43
CA ARG A 151 19.31 16.01 9.53
C ARG A 151 18.37 15.17 10.37
N LEU A 152 17.25 15.76 10.78
CA LEU A 152 16.27 15.08 11.63
C LEU A 152 15.62 13.92 10.87
N GLU A 153 15.31 14.14 9.61
CA GLU A 153 14.78 13.09 8.75
C GLU A 153 15.81 11.97 8.54
N THR A 154 17.09 12.30 8.35
CA THR A 154 18.19 11.33 8.27
C THR A 154 18.33 10.55 9.57
N SER A 155 18.26 11.19 10.75
CA SER A 155 18.37 10.49 12.04
C SER A 155 17.22 9.50 12.25
N GLU A 156 16.00 9.91 11.94
CA GLU A 156 14.83 9.03 12.05
C GLU A 156 14.91 7.89 11.06
N TYR A 157 15.30 8.19 9.81
CA TYR A 157 15.39 7.18 8.77
C TYR A 157 16.45 6.11 9.09
N LEU A 158 17.61 6.52 9.59
CA LEU A 158 18.70 5.61 9.97
C LEU A 158 18.52 4.99 11.36
N ASN A 159 17.50 5.42 12.11
CA ASN A 159 17.24 5.02 13.49
C ASN A 159 18.46 5.24 14.42
N ILE A 160 19.08 6.43 14.32
CA ILE A 160 20.23 6.87 15.12
C ILE A 160 19.96 8.21 15.80
N GLY A 161 20.76 8.59 16.80
CA GLY A 161 20.63 9.89 17.46
C GLY A 161 20.95 11.06 16.52
N LEU A 162 20.27 12.19 16.69
CA LEU A 162 20.47 13.39 15.86
C LEU A 162 21.93 13.87 15.82
N SER A 163 22.66 13.71 16.93
CA SER A 163 24.09 14.07 17.02
C SER A 163 25.03 13.08 16.33
N GLU A 164 24.55 11.89 15.98
CA GLU A 164 25.32 10.84 15.31
C GLU A 164 25.27 10.98 13.78
N VAL A 165 24.29 11.74 13.26
CA VAL A 165 24.14 12.00 11.83
C VAL A 165 25.33 12.78 11.28
N THR A 166 25.96 12.21 10.26
CA THR A 166 27.04 12.83 9.51
C THR A 166 26.52 13.64 8.33
N ASP A 167 27.31 14.63 7.88
CA ASP A 167 26.97 15.39 6.66
C ASP A 167 26.93 14.48 5.41
N GLY A 168 27.70 13.39 5.40
CA GLY A 168 27.68 12.39 4.33
C GLY A 168 26.34 11.68 4.21
N GLU A 169 25.74 11.25 5.33
CA GLU A 169 24.42 10.59 5.34
C GLU A 169 23.29 11.54 4.92
N VAL A 170 23.39 12.82 5.29
CA VAL A 170 22.46 13.87 4.84
C VAL A 170 22.54 14.04 3.32
N GLU A 171 23.75 14.06 2.75
CA GLU A 171 23.92 14.18 1.30
C GLU A 171 23.54 12.90 0.54
N GLN A 172 23.70 11.72 1.13
CA GLN A 172 23.17 10.49 0.54
C GLN A 172 21.63 10.52 0.48
N LEU A 173 20.97 10.97 1.55
CA LEU A 173 19.52 11.14 1.56
C LEU A 173 19.06 12.16 0.50
N ARG A 174 19.80 13.27 0.37
CA ARG A 174 19.55 14.29 -0.66
C ARG A 174 19.71 13.74 -2.07
N ALA A 175 20.78 12.98 -2.33
CA ALA A 175 21.02 12.33 -3.61
C ALA A 175 19.92 11.33 -3.96
N GLN A 176 19.37 10.64 -2.96
CA GLN A 176 18.25 9.73 -3.17
C GLN A 176 16.97 10.47 -3.56
N TYR A 177 16.66 11.61 -2.92
CA TYR A 177 15.58 12.48 -3.37
C TYR A 177 15.77 12.99 -4.81
N GLU A 178 17.02 13.33 -5.18
CA GLU A 178 17.34 13.72 -6.54
C GLU A 178 17.10 12.58 -7.53
N LYS A 179 17.53 11.36 -7.20
CA LYS A 179 17.30 10.16 -8.02
C LYS A 179 15.81 9.92 -8.22
N ASP A 180 15.01 9.96 -7.15
CA ASP A 180 13.56 9.71 -7.22
C ASP A 180 12.84 10.79 -8.03
N TRP A 181 13.33 12.03 -7.99
CA TRP A 181 12.86 13.09 -8.85
C TRP A 181 13.20 12.81 -10.32
N GLN A 182 14.44 12.43 -10.63
CA GLN A 182 14.84 12.18 -12.02
C GLN A 182 14.16 10.94 -12.63
N GLU A 183 13.93 9.91 -11.83
CA GLU A 183 13.41 8.61 -12.25
C GLU A 183 11.92 8.41 -11.94
N TRP A 184 11.18 9.49 -11.63
CA TRP A 184 9.78 9.40 -11.23
C TRP A 184 8.93 8.60 -12.24
N PRO A 185 8.22 7.55 -11.82
CA PRO A 185 7.62 6.56 -12.73
C PRO A 185 6.24 7.01 -13.24
N ALA A 186 6.18 8.19 -13.84
CA ALA A 186 4.95 8.76 -14.38
C ALA A 186 4.28 7.87 -15.44
N GLU A 187 5.09 7.16 -16.24
CA GLU A 187 4.62 6.19 -17.24
C GLU A 187 3.82 5.02 -16.63
N TRP A 188 3.97 4.78 -15.31
CA TRP A 188 3.26 3.74 -14.58
C TRP A 188 1.98 4.27 -13.89
N GLY A 189 1.76 5.59 -13.93
CA GLY A 189 0.61 6.25 -13.32
C GLY A 189 0.95 7.12 -12.11
N ALA A 190 2.22 7.25 -11.73
CA ALA A 190 2.62 8.16 -10.66
C ALA A 190 2.26 9.62 -11.02
N PRO A 191 1.59 10.37 -10.13
CA PRO A 191 1.11 11.70 -10.45
C PRO A 191 2.26 12.72 -10.55
N TYR A 192 2.09 13.69 -11.45
CA TYR A 192 3.00 14.81 -11.63
C TYR A 192 2.25 16.02 -12.19
N TYR A 193 2.85 17.20 -12.06
CA TYR A 193 2.41 18.42 -12.71
C TYR A 193 3.13 18.55 -14.06
N ASP A 194 2.37 18.31 -15.12
CA ASP A 194 2.77 18.52 -16.51
C ASP A 194 2.79 20.04 -16.81
N ASN A 195 3.97 20.63 -16.73
CA ASN A 195 4.17 22.08 -16.78
C ASN A 195 4.32 22.60 -18.22
N ASP A 196 4.73 21.75 -19.16
CA ASP A 196 4.82 22.10 -20.59
C ASP A 196 3.65 21.59 -21.43
N GLY A 197 2.81 20.70 -20.86
CA GLY A 197 1.56 20.23 -21.44
C GLY A 197 1.75 19.15 -22.50
N ASP A 198 2.88 18.45 -22.52
CA ASP A 198 3.19 17.42 -23.52
C ASP A 198 2.72 16.01 -23.13
N GLY A 199 2.27 15.84 -21.88
CA GLY A 199 1.75 14.59 -21.33
C GLY A 199 2.82 13.52 -21.02
N GLN A 200 4.10 13.88 -21.01
CA GLN A 200 5.22 13.03 -20.63
C GLN A 200 5.98 13.68 -19.48
N TYR A 201 6.50 12.87 -18.56
CA TYR A 201 7.28 13.42 -17.46
C TYR A 201 8.71 13.76 -17.91
N ASN A 202 9.07 15.03 -17.79
CA ASN A 202 10.40 15.54 -17.98
C ASN A 202 10.90 16.21 -16.68
N PRO A 203 11.83 15.60 -15.92
CA PRO A 203 12.25 16.12 -14.61
C PRO A 203 12.94 17.49 -14.65
N ALA A 204 13.29 18.00 -15.84
CA ALA A 204 13.87 19.33 -16.02
C ALA A 204 12.81 20.44 -16.11
N VAL A 205 11.55 20.10 -16.39
CA VAL A 205 10.45 21.05 -16.63
C VAL A 205 9.25 20.75 -15.74
N ASP A 206 8.95 19.48 -15.53
CA ASP A 206 7.83 19.00 -14.73
C ASP A 206 8.21 18.78 -13.26
N GLU A 207 7.18 18.60 -12.45
CA GLU A 207 7.30 18.39 -11.03
C GLU A 207 6.55 17.12 -10.60
N PRO A 208 7.22 16.12 -10.01
CA PRO A 208 6.55 14.97 -9.45
C PRO A 208 5.77 15.39 -8.21
N GLY A 209 4.51 14.95 -8.08
CA GLY A 209 3.70 15.30 -6.93
C GLY A 209 2.21 15.27 -7.15
N VAL A 210 1.47 15.55 -6.08
CA VAL A 210 0.01 15.52 -6.03
C VAL A 210 -0.50 16.54 -5.02
N ALA A 211 -1.70 17.09 -5.25
CA ALA A 211 -2.45 17.90 -4.27
C ALA A 211 -1.67 19.08 -3.60
N ASN A 212 -0.66 19.60 -4.27
CA ASN A 212 0.32 20.55 -3.73
C ASN A 212 1.02 20.09 -2.43
N ALA A 213 1.16 18.78 -2.24
CA ALA A 213 1.89 18.21 -1.11
C ALA A 213 3.37 18.58 -1.10
N ASP A 214 3.95 18.59 0.10
CA ASP A 214 5.36 18.96 0.30
C ASP A 214 6.28 17.74 0.26
N GLN A 215 5.77 16.57 0.64
CA GLN A 215 6.42 15.27 0.50
C GLN A 215 5.42 14.26 -0.07
N VAL A 216 5.88 13.47 -1.05
CA VAL A 216 5.08 12.46 -1.73
C VAL A 216 5.90 11.17 -1.86
N ALA A 217 5.29 10.03 -1.62
CA ALA A 217 5.83 8.73 -1.93
C ALA A 217 4.87 7.94 -2.82
N TRP A 218 5.42 7.18 -3.76
CA TRP A 218 4.64 6.34 -4.67
C TRP A 218 5.37 5.03 -4.97
N TYR A 219 4.61 3.94 -5.01
CA TYR A 219 5.08 2.60 -5.38
C TYR A 219 3.92 1.71 -5.81
N VAL A 220 4.24 0.54 -6.35
CA VAL A 220 3.25 -0.43 -6.83
C VAL A 220 3.55 -1.80 -6.23
N VAL A 221 2.50 -2.49 -5.83
CA VAL A 221 2.53 -3.89 -5.39
C VAL A 221 1.50 -4.70 -6.17
N ASN A 222 1.58 -6.02 -6.08
CA ASN A 222 0.60 -6.92 -6.69
C ASN A 222 0.36 -8.18 -5.86
N ASP A 223 -0.76 -8.85 -6.08
CA ASP A 223 -1.15 -10.06 -5.33
C ASP A 223 -0.88 -11.38 -6.08
N LEU A 224 -0.04 -11.39 -7.14
CA LEU A 224 0.14 -12.58 -7.98
C LEU A 224 0.89 -13.73 -7.29
N ASP A 225 1.59 -13.48 -6.19
CA ASP A 225 2.34 -14.53 -5.47
C ASP A 225 1.42 -15.36 -4.57
N GLU A 226 1.17 -16.62 -4.97
CA GLU A 226 0.34 -17.56 -4.20
C GLU A 226 0.89 -17.83 -2.78
N GLY A 227 2.19 -17.68 -2.57
CA GLY A 227 2.81 -17.84 -1.26
C GLY A 227 2.40 -16.71 -0.31
N ALA A 228 2.48 -15.46 -0.77
CA ALA A 228 2.09 -14.27 -0.04
C ALA A 228 0.60 -14.29 0.31
N THR A 229 -0.28 -14.48 -0.69
CA THR A 229 -1.74 -14.54 -0.44
C THR A 229 -2.14 -15.74 0.42
N GLY A 230 -1.41 -16.85 0.26
CA GLY A 230 -1.57 -18.06 1.05
C GLY A 230 -1.22 -17.85 2.53
N VAL A 231 -0.13 -17.13 2.81
CA VAL A 231 0.30 -16.79 4.18
C VAL A 231 -0.65 -15.80 4.85
N LEU A 232 -1.19 -14.83 4.11
CA LEU A 232 -2.13 -13.85 4.65
C LEU A 232 -3.40 -14.55 5.18
N TYR A 233 -4.21 -15.16 4.29
CA TYR A 233 -5.49 -15.78 4.67
C TYR A 233 -5.84 -17.05 3.87
N GLY A 234 -4.87 -17.67 3.19
CA GLY A 234 -5.10 -18.92 2.42
C GLY A 234 -5.92 -18.74 1.14
N ALA A 235 -6.14 -17.49 0.71
CA ALA A 235 -6.81 -17.18 -0.54
C ALA A 235 -5.82 -17.28 -1.72
N LYS A 236 -6.34 -17.68 -2.88
CA LYS A 236 -5.62 -17.53 -4.14
C LYS A 236 -5.50 -16.05 -4.50
N PRO A 237 -4.47 -15.69 -5.28
CA PRO A 237 -4.39 -14.41 -5.97
C PRO A 237 -5.69 -14.04 -6.71
N ILE A 238 -5.99 -12.74 -6.77
CA ILE A 238 -7.05 -12.18 -7.61
C ILE A 238 -6.46 -11.65 -8.93
N GLY A 239 -5.22 -11.18 -8.93
CA GLY A 239 -4.59 -10.52 -10.07
C GLY A 239 -4.83 -9.02 -10.03
N ILE A 240 -4.65 -8.44 -8.85
CA ILE A 240 -4.75 -7.02 -8.55
C ILE A 240 -3.34 -6.43 -8.56
N GLU A 241 -3.18 -5.36 -9.35
CA GLU A 241 -2.10 -4.39 -9.17
C GLU A 241 -2.63 -3.28 -8.25
N GLU A 242 -1.89 -2.96 -7.19
CA GLU A 242 -2.22 -1.91 -6.24
C GLU A 242 -1.16 -0.81 -6.31
N GLN A 243 -1.57 0.38 -6.73
CA GLN A 243 -0.72 1.57 -6.73
C GLN A 243 -0.97 2.38 -5.46
N ILE A 244 0.10 2.63 -4.70
CA ILE A 244 0.03 3.25 -3.38
C ILE A 244 0.67 4.64 -3.48
N LEU A 245 -0.10 5.65 -3.14
CA LEU A 245 0.32 7.05 -3.10
C LEU A 245 0.16 7.58 -1.68
N ILE A 246 1.27 8.06 -1.10
CA ILE A 246 1.31 8.61 0.27
C ILE A 246 1.80 10.05 0.18
N TRP A 247 1.17 10.98 0.90
CA TRP A 247 1.65 12.37 0.94
C TRP A 247 1.35 13.08 2.24
N ALA A 248 2.10 14.14 2.52
CA ALA A 248 1.96 14.97 3.70
C ALA A 248 2.36 16.44 3.41
N TYR A 249 1.99 17.35 4.32
CA TYR A 249 2.19 18.79 4.17
C TYR A 249 3.03 19.36 5.32
N ALA A 250 4.00 20.20 5.00
CA ALA A 250 4.83 20.94 5.95
C ALA A 250 4.05 22.14 6.52
N ARG A 251 3.05 21.88 7.36
CA ARG A 251 2.10 22.87 7.88
C ARG A 251 1.97 22.82 9.41
N THR A 252 1.46 23.90 9.98
CA THR A 252 1.20 24.02 11.43
C THR A 252 -0.30 24.04 11.77
N ASP A 253 -1.16 23.82 10.79
CA ASP A 253 -2.60 23.61 11.00
C ASP A 253 -2.91 22.11 10.91
N ALA A 254 -4.19 21.73 10.87
CA ALA A 254 -4.61 20.33 10.90
C ALA A 254 -3.99 19.44 9.81
N LEU A 255 -3.56 19.99 8.67
CA LEU A 255 -2.84 19.22 7.64
C LEU A 255 -1.40 18.86 8.04
N GLY A 256 -0.84 19.56 9.02
CA GLY A 256 0.43 19.25 9.67
C GLY A 256 0.36 18.01 10.57
N ASP A 257 -0.83 17.60 10.97
CA ASP A 257 -1.09 16.47 11.86
C ASP A 257 -1.83 15.33 11.13
N ALA A 258 -1.64 15.22 9.80
CA ALA A 258 -2.30 14.22 8.97
C ALA A 258 -1.37 13.68 7.86
N ILE A 259 -1.42 12.37 7.64
CA ILE A 259 -0.80 11.68 6.51
C ILE A 259 -1.91 11.15 5.62
N PHE A 260 -1.80 11.37 4.31
CA PHE A 260 -2.78 10.94 3.35
C PHE A 260 -2.29 9.72 2.60
N LYS A 261 -3.17 8.74 2.42
CA LYS A 261 -2.94 7.54 1.61
C LYS A 261 -4.03 7.44 0.55
N LYS A 262 -3.64 7.07 -0.66
CA LYS A 262 -4.56 6.72 -1.75
C LYS A 262 -4.12 5.41 -2.37
N TYR A 263 -5.06 4.48 -2.42
CA TYR A 263 -4.89 3.17 -3.04
C TYR A 263 -5.66 3.14 -4.36
N THR A 264 -4.99 2.72 -5.43
CA THR A 264 -5.61 2.50 -6.75
C THR A 264 -5.46 1.02 -7.11
N LEU A 265 -6.55 0.28 -7.07
CA LEU A 265 -6.56 -1.15 -7.38
C LEU A 265 -7.01 -1.35 -8.83
N ILE A 266 -6.19 -2.08 -9.59
CA ILE A 266 -6.40 -2.35 -11.00
C ILE A 266 -6.48 -3.86 -11.18
N TYR A 267 -7.63 -4.34 -11.64
CA TYR A 267 -7.79 -5.74 -11.99
C TYR A 267 -7.10 -6.05 -13.31
N LYS A 268 -6.06 -6.89 -13.26
CA LYS A 268 -5.24 -7.33 -14.39
C LYS A 268 -5.41 -8.83 -14.67
N GLY A 269 -5.87 -9.59 -13.68
CA GLY A 269 -6.08 -11.03 -13.74
C GLY A 269 -4.78 -11.84 -13.80
N HIS A 270 -4.93 -13.14 -13.96
CA HIS A 270 -3.86 -14.13 -14.12
C HIS A 270 -3.72 -14.59 -15.56
N ALA A 271 -2.63 -15.31 -15.86
CA ALA A 271 -2.36 -15.86 -17.19
C ALA A 271 -3.54 -16.67 -17.74
N ASP A 272 -4.24 -17.42 -16.88
CA ASP A 272 -5.37 -18.29 -17.24
C ASP A 272 -6.75 -17.64 -17.04
N THR A 273 -6.82 -16.38 -16.62
CA THR A 273 -8.11 -15.70 -16.38
C THR A 273 -8.92 -15.61 -17.69
N PRO A 274 -10.20 -16.03 -17.74
CA PRO A 274 -11.05 -15.87 -18.92
C PRO A 274 -11.36 -14.41 -19.28
N ASP A 275 -11.79 -14.16 -20.51
CA ASP A 275 -12.14 -12.81 -20.98
C ASP A 275 -13.42 -12.26 -20.33
N ASP A 276 -14.32 -13.12 -19.85
CA ASP A 276 -15.56 -12.76 -19.16
C ASP A 276 -15.40 -12.75 -17.62
N ALA A 277 -14.17 -12.88 -17.14
CA ALA A 277 -13.87 -12.87 -15.72
C ALA A 277 -14.20 -11.52 -15.09
N ARG A 278 -14.76 -11.57 -13.88
CA ARG A 278 -15.20 -10.37 -13.17
C ARG A 278 -15.18 -10.59 -11.67
N ILE A 279 -14.96 -9.50 -10.94
CA ILE A 279 -15.12 -9.45 -9.49
C ILE A 279 -16.49 -8.87 -9.20
N VAL A 280 -17.28 -9.57 -8.39
CA VAL A 280 -18.56 -9.08 -7.87
C VAL A 280 -18.48 -8.95 -6.36
N ASP A 281 -19.28 -8.04 -5.80
CA ASP A 281 -19.35 -7.77 -4.36
C ASP A 281 -17.95 -7.48 -3.75
N MET A 282 -17.24 -6.47 -4.27
CA MET A 282 -15.92 -6.07 -3.77
C MET A 282 -16.05 -5.19 -2.52
N TYR A 283 -15.28 -5.52 -1.48
CA TYR A 283 -15.19 -4.81 -0.21
C TYR A 283 -13.76 -4.38 0.05
N PHE A 284 -13.61 -3.24 0.72
CA PHE A 284 -12.32 -2.69 1.15
C PHE A 284 -12.39 -2.34 2.63
N SER A 285 -11.29 -2.52 3.33
CA SER A 285 -11.13 -2.15 4.73
C SER A 285 -9.76 -1.53 4.94
N GLN A 286 -9.71 -0.41 5.66
CA GLN A 286 -8.49 0.01 6.32
C GLN A 286 -8.40 -0.82 7.59
N TRP A 287 -7.46 -1.75 7.63
CA TRP A 287 -7.12 -2.50 8.83
C TRP A 287 -6.09 -1.71 9.64
N SER A 288 -6.19 -1.74 10.96
CA SER A 288 -5.25 -1.08 11.85
C SER A 288 -5.18 -1.84 13.17
N ASP A 289 -3.97 -1.94 13.69
CA ASP A 289 -3.65 -2.31 15.07
C ASP A 289 -3.10 -1.07 15.78
N PRO A 290 -3.94 -0.35 16.54
CA PRO A 290 -3.50 0.81 17.31
C PRO A 290 -2.77 0.37 18.57
N ASP A 291 -1.57 0.92 18.75
CA ASP A 291 -0.84 0.94 20.03
C ASP A 291 -0.58 2.43 20.33
N LEU A 292 -1.48 3.09 21.04
CA LEU A 292 -1.39 4.50 21.40
C LEU A 292 -0.72 4.64 22.78
N GLY A 293 0.60 4.83 22.77
CA GLY A 293 1.39 4.74 23.99
C GLY A 293 1.41 3.29 24.52
N ASP A 294 0.85 3.07 25.70
CA ASP A 294 0.62 1.73 26.26
C ASP A 294 -0.62 1.07 25.63
N TYR A 295 -0.40 0.09 24.75
CA TYR A 295 -1.46 -0.69 24.09
C TYR A 295 -2.48 -1.32 25.06
N GLY A 296 -2.14 -1.48 26.34
CA GLY A 296 -3.00 -2.08 27.36
C GLY A 296 -4.20 -1.23 27.77
N ASP A 297 -4.24 0.05 27.40
CA ASP A 297 -5.28 0.99 27.82
C ASP A 297 -5.96 1.74 26.66
N ASP A 298 -5.88 1.18 25.46
CA ASP A 298 -6.49 1.72 24.25
C ASP A 298 -7.97 1.38 24.07
N PHE A 299 -8.78 2.41 23.86
CA PHE A 299 -10.16 2.30 23.44
C PHE A 299 -10.32 2.75 21.99
N VAL A 300 -11.29 2.16 21.29
CA VAL A 300 -11.61 2.56 19.92
C VAL A 300 -13.06 2.96 19.77
N GLY A 301 -13.34 3.77 18.74
CA GLY A 301 -14.66 4.20 18.38
C GLY A 301 -14.77 4.52 16.90
N SER A 302 -15.97 4.90 16.49
CA SER A 302 -16.20 5.41 15.14
C SER A 302 -17.24 6.52 15.12
N ASP A 303 -17.09 7.41 14.17
CA ASP A 303 -18.10 8.38 13.76
C ASP A 303 -18.53 8.04 12.33
N ILE A 304 -19.75 7.55 12.19
CA ILE A 304 -20.30 7.08 10.91
C ILE A 304 -20.62 8.24 9.95
N ASP A 305 -20.91 9.43 10.46
CA ASP A 305 -21.24 10.58 9.63
C ASP A 305 -19.97 11.14 8.98
N LEU A 306 -18.83 11.03 9.69
CA LEU A 306 -17.52 11.41 9.20
C LEU A 306 -16.77 10.28 8.49
N SER A 307 -17.28 9.04 8.49
CA SER A 307 -16.52 7.87 8.02
C SER A 307 -15.18 7.69 8.73
N LEU A 308 -15.14 8.01 10.03
CA LEU A 308 -13.94 8.03 10.87
C LEU A 308 -13.95 6.83 11.82
N GLY A 309 -12.85 6.08 11.86
CA GLY A 309 -12.50 5.16 12.95
C GLY A 309 -11.33 5.75 13.75
N TYR A 310 -11.37 5.68 15.09
CA TYR A 310 -10.36 6.32 15.94
C TYR A 310 -10.01 5.50 17.18
N VAL A 311 -8.78 5.69 17.66
CA VAL A 311 -8.25 5.21 18.95
C VAL A 311 -8.08 6.39 19.90
N TYR A 312 -8.30 6.16 21.18
CA TYR A 312 -8.06 7.10 22.27
C TYR A 312 -7.74 6.33 23.56
N ASN A 313 -6.97 6.96 24.44
CA ASN A 313 -6.56 6.34 25.69
C ASN A 313 -7.74 6.28 26.70
N SER A 314 -7.78 5.25 27.55
CA SER A 314 -8.80 5.09 28.59
C SER A 314 -8.70 6.13 29.72
N SER A 315 -7.58 6.86 29.81
CA SER A 315 -7.32 7.87 30.83
C SER A 315 -6.68 9.15 30.26
N GLU A 316 -6.57 10.20 31.07
CA GLU A 316 -5.93 11.47 30.67
C GLU A 316 -4.39 11.40 30.65
N SER A 317 -3.82 10.32 31.18
CA SER A 317 -2.37 10.11 31.29
C SER A 317 -1.99 8.76 30.68
N ASP A 318 -0.84 8.72 30.04
CA ASP A 318 -0.26 7.51 29.47
C ASP A 318 1.23 7.50 29.81
N SER A 319 1.77 6.35 30.21
CA SER A 319 3.13 6.29 30.74
C SER A 319 4.22 6.59 29.71
N HIS A 320 3.93 6.37 28.42
CA HIS A 320 4.80 6.68 27.31
C HIS A 320 4.77 8.20 27.04
N TYR A 321 3.58 8.78 26.92
CA TYR A 321 3.41 10.22 26.68
C TYR A 321 3.83 11.11 27.86
N ASP A 322 3.68 10.63 29.09
CA ASP A 322 4.15 11.31 30.31
C ASP A 322 5.66 11.56 30.27
N SER A 323 6.44 10.70 29.59
CA SER A 323 7.89 10.87 29.46
C SER A 323 8.29 12.09 28.61
N PHE A 324 7.35 12.62 27.84
CA PHE A 324 7.48 13.83 27.03
C PHE A 324 6.72 15.04 27.62
N ASP A 325 6.15 14.92 28.82
CA ASP A 325 5.23 15.91 29.41
C ASP A 325 4.02 16.21 28.49
N LEU A 326 3.53 15.18 27.79
CA LEU A 326 2.39 15.27 26.87
C LEU A 326 1.20 14.45 27.37
N ALA A 327 -0.01 14.88 27.01
CA ALA A 327 -1.20 14.03 27.13
C ALA A 327 -1.26 13.09 25.92
N PRO A 328 -1.78 11.85 26.08
CA PRO A 328 -1.98 10.95 24.95
C PRO A 328 -2.96 11.59 23.94
N PRO A 329 -2.62 11.58 22.64
CA PRO A 329 -3.49 12.10 21.59
C PRO A 329 -4.65 11.13 21.30
N ALA A 330 -5.53 11.53 20.39
CA ALA A 330 -6.37 10.58 19.66
C ALA A 330 -5.82 10.46 18.24
N ALA A 331 -5.90 9.27 17.64
CA ALA A 331 -5.48 9.01 16.28
C ALA A 331 -6.57 8.22 15.54
N GLY A 332 -6.55 8.21 14.20
CA GLY A 332 -7.57 7.50 13.45
C GLY A 332 -7.44 7.62 11.94
N TYR A 333 -8.38 6.96 11.26
CA TYR A 333 -8.49 6.92 9.80
C TYR A 333 -9.84 7.44 9.37
N ASP A 334 -9.82 8.38 8.41
CA ASP A 334 -10.99 8.95 7.77
C ASP A 334 -11.01 8.54 6.29
N PHE A 335 -12.14 7.96 5.83
CA PHE A 335 -12.38 7.79 4.40
C PHE A 335 -12.86 9.08 3.74
N LEU A 336 -11.90 9.94 3.39
CA LEU A 336 -12.14 11.14 2.60
C LEU A 336 -12.74 10.86 1.21
N GLN A 337 -12.45 9.69 0.64
CA GLN A 337 -12.95 9.26 -0.66
C GLN A 337 -12.96 7.73 -0.78
N GLY A 338 -14.12 7.10 -0.61
CA GLY A 338 -14.29 5.68 -0.93
C GLY A 338 -14.47 5.39 -2.43
N PRO A 339 -14.68 4.11 -2.80
CA PRO A 339 -14.95 3.70 -4.18
C PRO A 339 -16.18 4.41 -4.77
N ILE A 340 -16.19 4.64 -6.08
CA ILE A 340 -17.36 5.20 -6.75
C ILE A 340 -18.31 4.09 -7.21
N VAL A 341 -19.61 4.33 -7.08
CA VAL A 341 -20.67 3.47 -7.64
C VAL A 341 -21.65 4.30 -8.46
N PRO A 342 -22.21 3.75 -9.55
CA PRO A 342 -23.22 4.47 -10.33
C PRO A 342 -24.46 4.72 -9.48
N VAL A 343 -25.05 5.91 -9.67
CA VAL A 343 -26.37 6.24 -9.13
C VAL A 343 -27.36 6.14 -10.28
N LEU A 344 -28.38 5.30 -10.12
CA LEU A 344 -29.37 5.04 -11.15
C LEU A 344 -30.74 5.55 -10.71
N ILE A 345 -31.45 6.20 -11.63
CA ILE A 345 -32.84 6.67 -11.47
C ILE A 345 -33.74 6.05 -12.53
N GLU A 346 -35.02 5.95 -12.23
CA GLU A 346 -36.04 5.52 -13.19
C GLU A 346 -36.30 6.62 -14.23
N ALA A 347 -36.33 6.24 -15.50
CA ALA A 347 -36.76 7.07 -16.64
C ALA A 347 -37.64 6.25 -17.59
N GLU A 348 -38.40 6.93 -18.46
CA GLU A 348 -39.15 6.27 -19.54
C GLU A 348 -38.34 6.33 -20.85
N ASP A 349 -38.22 5.18 -21.55
CA ASP A 349 -37.66 5.12 -22.90
C ASP A 349 -38.66 5.66 -23.96
N GLU A 350 -38.24 5.68 -25.24
CA GLU A 350 -39.09 6.19 -26.33
C GLU A 350 -40.38 5.37 -26.54
N GLU A 351 -40.39 4.12 -26.05
CA GLU A 351 -41.53 3.20 -26.08
C GLU A 351 -42.39 3.26 -24.81
N GLY A 352 -42.02 4.07 -23.81
CA GLY A 352 -42.73 4.23 -22.54
C GLY A 352 -42.45 3.14 -21.51
N ASN A 353 -41.37 2.36 -21.66
CA ASN A 353 -40.93 1.41 -20.64
C ASN A 353 -40.06 2.11 -19.60
N VAL A 354 -40.20 1.70 -18.33
CA VAL A 354 -39.33 2.16 -17.25
C VAL A 354 -37.95 1.50 -17.39
N VAL A 355 -36.91 2.33 -17.50
CA VAL A 355 -35.51 1.94 -17.57
C VAL A 355 -34.70 2.65 -16.48
N MET A 356 -33.60 2.03 -16.04
CA MET A 356 -32.66 2.66 -15.10
C MET A 356 -31.58 3.38 -15.88
N VAL A 357 -31.47 4.70 -15.69
CA VAL A 357 -30.45 5.54 -16.33
C VAL A 357 -29.56 6.20 -15.26
N PRO A 358 -28.32 6.59 -15.59
CA PRO A 358 -27.48 7.35 -14.67
C PRO A 358 -28.17 8.65 -14.21
N ASP A 359 -28.11 8.92 -12.92
CA ASP A 359 -28.55 10.19 -12.35
C ASP A 359 -27.52 11.28 -12.64
N GLU A 360 -27.72 12.06 -13.70
CA GLU A 360 -26.83 13.16 -14.07
C GLU A 360 -26.73 14.28 -13.02
N SER A 361 -27.57 14.27 -11.98
CA SER A 361 -27.45 15.19 -10.84
C SER A 361 -26.50 14.69 -9.75
N ALA A 362 -26.17 13.41 -9.75
CA ALA A 362 -25.22 12.82 -8.81
C ALA A 362 -23.77 13.15 -9.21
N GLU A 363 -22.93 13.46 -8.23
CA GLU A 363 -21.50 13.70 -8.40
C GLU A 363 -20.67 12.87 -7.41
N ALA A 364 -19.58 12.29 -7.91
CA ALA A 364 -18.52 11.67 -7.11
C ALA A 364 -17.17 12.36 -7.39
N ILE A 365 -16.21 12.18 -6.47
CA ILE A 365 -14.81 12.48 -6.71
C ILE A 365 -14.06 11.19 -7.04
N PHE A 366 -13.33 11.19 -8.15
CA PHE A 366 -12.46 10.10 -8.55
C PHE A 366 -11.19 10.68 -9.17
N ASN A 367 -10.01 10.28 -8.69
CA ASN A 367 -8.72 10.82 -9.14
C ASN A 367 -8.68 12.36 -9.13
N PHE A 368 -9.16 12.97 -8.03
CA PHE A 368 -9.23 14.42 -7.84
C PHE A 368 -10.09 15.16 -8.88
N LYS A 369 -10.96 14.45 -9.61
CA LYS A 369 -11.90 15.01 -10.59
C LYS A 369 -13.33 14.65 -10.21
N LYS A 370 -14.26 15.55 -10.55
CA LYS A 370 -15.68 15.27 -10.44
C LYS A 370 -16.13 14.33 -11.56
N ILE A 371 -16.92 13.31 -11.21
CA ILE A 371 -17.54 12.38 -12.14
C ILE A 371 -19.06 12.42 -11.91
N THR A 372 -19.80 12.76 -12.97
CA THR A 372 -21.27 12.82 -12.98
C THR A 372 -21.89 11.43 -13.11
N GLY A 373 -23.02 11.17 -12.46
CA GLY A 373 -23.72 9.88 -12.52
C GLY A 373 -23.28 8.87 -11.45
N TYR A 374 -22.41 9.28 -10.53
CA TYR A 374 -21.79 8.41 -9.53
C TYR A 374 -21.85 9.04 -8.14
N LYS A 375 -21.65 8.21 -7.10
CA LYS A 375 -21.38 8.65 -5.73
C LYS A 375 -20.18 7.90 -5.15
N ASN A 376 -19.43 8.52 -4.24
CA ASN A 376 -18.47 7.80 -3.41
C ASN A 376 -19.21 7.02 -2.30
N LEU A 377 -18.75 5.81 -1.99
CA LEU A 377 -19.23 5.06 -0.83
C LEU A 377 -18.53 5.58 0.45
N PRO A 378 -19.26 5.78 1.56
CA PRO A 378 -18.69 6.12 2.86
C PRO A 378 -18.16 4.86 3.57
N MET A 379 -17.68 5.01 4.80
CA MET A 379 -17.52 3.87 5.71
C MET A 379 -18.89 3.21 5.93
N THR A 380 -19.01 1.93 5.62
CA THR A 380 -20.28 1.18 5.77
C THR A 380 -20.32 0.28 6.99
N ALA A 381 -19.16 -0.04 7.56
CA ALA A 381 -19.01 -0.82 8.76
C ALA A 381 -17.74 -0.42 9.50
N PHE A 382 -17.78 -0.55 10.83
CA PHE A 382 -16.61 -0.47 11.71
C PHE A 382 -16.60 -1.74 12.55
N VAL A 383 -15.50 -2.48 12.52
CA VAL A 383 -15.33 -3.73 13.26
C VAL A 383 -14.13 -3.56 14.17
N TYR A 384 -14.34 -3.85 15.45
CA TYR A 384 -13.29 -3.86 16.45
C TYR A 384 -13.10 -5.28 16.98
N PHE A 385 -11.85 -5.70 17.08
CA PHE A 385 -11.47 -6.93 17.74
C PHE A 385 -11.08 -6.63 19.19
N ALA A 386 -11.87 -7.12 20.14
CA ALA A 386 -11.54 -7.03 21.56
C ALA A 386 -10.74 -8.27 21.98
N ALA A 387 -9.55 -8.08 22.54
CA ALA A 387 -8.78 -9.17 23.13
C ALA A 387 -9.63 -9.99 24.12
N GLY A 388 -9.61 -11.33 23.98
CA GLY A 388 -10.43 -12.24 24.77
C GLY A 388 -11.82 -12.55 24.20
N SER A 389 -12.10 -12.15 22.96
CA SER A 389 -13.26 -12.67 22.21
C SER A 389 -13.09 -14.17 21.88
N ALA A 390 -14.17 -14.83 21.44
CA ALA A 390 -14.10 -16.23 20.99
C ALA A 390 -13.44 -16.40 19.61
N ILE A 391 -13.08 -15.28 18.97
CA ILE A 391 -12.33 -15.20 17.73
C ILE A 391 -10.90 -14.84 18.15
N ASP A 392 -9.91 -15.57 17.64
CA ASP A 392 -8.49 -15.27 17.88
C ASP A 392 -8.06 -14.04 17.04
N ASP A 393 -6.95 -13.42 17.44
CA ASP A 393 -6.32 -12.29 16.73
C ASP A 393 -5.99 -12.69 15.27
N PRO A 394 -6.38 -11.89 14.25
CA PRO A 394 -6.20 -12.21 12.83
C PRO A 394 -4.76 -12.51 12.35
#